data_AF-A0A8T0Y3D4-F1
#
_entry.id   AF-A0A8T0Y3D4-F1
#
_cell.length_a   1.000
_cell.length_b   1.000
_cell.length_c   1.000
_cell.angle_alpha   90.00
_cell.angle_beta   90.00
_cell.angle_gamma   90.00
#
_symmetry.space_group_name_H-M   'P 1'
#
loop_
_entity.id
_entity.type
_entity.pdbx_description
1 polymer ?
#
loop_
_entity_poly.entity_id
_entity_poly.type
_entity_poly.pdbx_seq_one_letter_code
_entity_poly.pdbx_strand_id
1 'polypeptide(L)' 'MRQGRPPLRGGGRRQRQFRRQAYTVAFKLQVLRHFDSTKSMRATLDRFFDSISET' A
#
# COMPACT_ATOMS: atom_id res chain seq x y z
N MET A 1 -47.76 7.18 -7.42
CA MET A 1 -46.47 6.94 -8.10
C MET A 1 -45.35 7.23 -7.11
N ARG A 2 -44.60 6.21 -6.63
CA ARG A 2 -43.49 6.43 -5.69
C ARG A 2 -42.27 6.88 -6.48
N GLN A 3 -41.93 8.17 -6.40
CA GLN A 3 -40.67 8.67 -6.93
C GLN A 3 -39.54 8.09 -6.08
N GLY A 4 -38.71 7.24 -6.69
CA GLY A 4 -37.52 6.69 -6.06
C GLY A 4 -36.49 7.78 -5.73
N ARG A 5 -35.56 7.45 -4.84
CA ARG A 5 -34.51 8.37 -4.39
C ARG A 5 -33.67 8.87 -5.57
N PRO A 6 -33.38 10.18 -5.68
CA PRO A 6 -32.56 10.71 -6.76
C PRO A 6 -31.15 10.10 -6.74
N PRO A 7 -30.53 9.87 -7.92
CA PRO A 7 -29.20 9.28 -8.01
C PRO A 7 -28.17 10.16 -7.30
N LEU A 8 -27.33 9.53 -6.49
CA LEU A 8 -26.22 10.20 -5.80
C LEU A 8 -25.23 10.71 -6.86
N ARG A 9 -25.22 12.03 -7.11
CA ARG A 9 -24.14 12.71 -7.83
C ARG A 9 -22.96 12.91 -6.86
N GLY A 10 -22.22 11.84 -6.62
CA GLY A 10 -20.95 11.86 -5.91
C GLY A 10 -19.88 11.26 -6.80
N GLY A 11 -18.69 11.88 -6.85
CA GLY A 11 -17.55 11.36 -7.59
C GLY A 11 -17.39 9.86 -7.33
N GLY A 12 -17.45 9.08 -8.40
CA GLY A 12 -17.60 7.63 -8.33
C GLY A 12 -16.56 6.96 -7.41
N ARG A 13 -16.83 5.71 -7.02
CA ARG A 13 -15.88 4.88 -6.27
C ARG A 13 -14.54 4.92 -6.99
N ARG A 14 -13.52 5.57 -6.42
CA ARG A 14 -12.14 5.42 -6.89
C ARG A 14 -11.80 3.95 -6.73
N GLN A 15 -11.67 3.22 -7.83
CA GLN A 15 -11.18 1.85 -7.78
C GLN A 15 -9.74 1.91 -7.29
N ARG A 16 -9.52 1.51 -6.03
CA ARG A 16 -8.18 1.37 -5.48
C ARG A 16 -7.56 0.15 -6.18
N GLN A 17 -6.72 0.41 -7.18
CA GLN A 17 -6.05 -0.65 -7.93
C GLN A 17 -4.91 -1.21 -7.08
N PHE A 18 -5.12 -2.39 -6.51
CA PHE A 18 -4.04 -3.13 -5.85
C PHE A 18 -3.06 -3.64 -6.91
N ARG A 19 -1.88 -3.01 -6.99
CA ARG A 19 -0.81 -3.44 -7.89
C ARG A 19 0.03 -4.52 -7.21
N ARG A 20 0.28 -5.62 -7.90
CA ARG A 20 1.26 -6.61 -7.45
C ARG A 20 2.66 -6.05 -7.66
N GLN A 21 3.42 -5.92 -6.59
CA GLN A 21 4.84 -5.59 -6.64
C GLN A 21 5.64 -6.89 -6.57
N ALA A 22 6.53 -7.10 -7.54
CA ALA A 22 7.49 -8.19 -7.53
C ALA A 22 8.87 -7.61 -7.22
N TYR A 23 9.55 -8.21 -6.24
CA TYR A 23 10.89 -7.81 -5.83
C TYR A 23 11.91 -8.86 -6.24
N THR A 24 13.07 -8.39 -6.71
CA THR A 24 14.21 -9.25 -7.01
C THR A 24 14.75 -9.89 -5.74
N VAL A 25 15.44 -11.03 -5.88
CA VAL A 25 16.08 -11.71 -4.74
C VAL A 25 17.11 -10.81 -4.07
N ALA A 26 17.90 -10.07 -4.85
CA ALA A 26 18.91 -9.16 -4.33
C ALA A 26 18.30 -8.08 -3.43
N PHE A 27 17.17 -7.50 -3.84
CA PHE A 27 16.43 -6.53 -3.02
C PHE A 27 15.96 -7.15 -1.71
N LYS A 28 15.35 -8.34 -1.75
CA LYS A 28 14.90 -9.04 -0.53
C LYS A 28 16.04 -9.28 0.46
N LEU A 29 17.24 -9.63 -0.02
CA LEU A 29 18.41 -9.80 0.83
C LEU A 29 18.86 -8.49 1.49
N GLN A 30 18.76 -7.36 0.79
CA GLN A 30 19.07 -6.04 1.38
C GLN A 30 18.12 -5.68 2.51
N VAL A 31 16.81 -5.94 2.32
CA VAL A 31 15.79 -5.72 3.36
C VAL A 31 16.09 -6.59 4.59
N LEU A 32 16.39 -7.88 4.40
CA LEU A 32 16.71 -8.79 5.50
C LEU A 32 17.96 -8.36 6.27
N ARG A 33 19.02 -7.95 5.57
CA ARG A 33 20.25 -7.45 6.21
C ARG A 33 20.00 -6.21 7.06
N HIS A 34 19.13 -5.31 6.60
CA HIS A 34 18.82 -4.10 7.35
C HIS A 34 17.91 -4.37 8.55
N PHE A 35 16.95 -5.29 8.41
CA PHE A 35 16.16 -5.75 9.54
C PHE A 35 17.04 -6.42 10.58
N ASP A 36 17.99 -7.24 10.15
CA ASP A 36 18.89 -7.93 11.06
C ASP A 36 19.81 -6.97 11.84
N SER A 37 20.23 -5.86 11.21
CA SER A 37 21.07 -4.86 11.87
C SER A 37 20.30 -3.94 12.82
N THR A 38 19.07 -3.57 12.48
CA THR A 38 18.26 -2.63 13.27
C THR A 38 17.34 -3.32 14.27
N LYS A 39 17.03 -4.61 14.03
CA LYS A 39 15.99 -5.39 14.71
C LYS A 39 14.62 -4.70 14.72
N SER A 40 14.40 -3.73 13.84
CA SER A 40 13.22 -2.87 13.83
C SER A 40 12.49 -3.00 12.49
N MET A 41 11.28 -3.55 12.57
CA MET A 41 10.40 -3.65 11.40
C MET A 41 10.01 -2.26 10.90
N ARG A 42 9.70 -1.33 11.81
CA ARG A 42 9.31 0.05 11.45
C ARG A 42 10.43 0.76 10.68
N ALA A 43 11.66 0.72 11.18
CA ALA A 43 12.81 1.31 10.48
C ALA A 43 13.05 0.65 9.12
N THR A 44 12.79 -0.66 9.00
CA THR A 44 12.91 -1.38 7.73
C THR A 44 11.84 -0.96 6.74
N LEU A 45 10.59 -0.80 7.19
CA LEU A 45 9.49 -0.34 6.35
C LEU A 45 9.70 1.11 5.91
N ASP A 46 10.09 2.00 6.83
CA ASP A 46 10.36 3.42 6.55
C ASP A 46 11.53 3.63 5.56
N ARG A 47 12.45 2.65 5.46
CA ARG A 47 13.61 2.73 4.55
C ARG A 47 13.33 2.19 3.15
N PHE A 48 12.53 1.12 3.04
CA PHE A 48 12.40 0.35 1.80
C PHE A 48 10.99 0.42 1.19
N PHE A 49 10.01 0.86 1.96
CA PHE A 49 8.60 0.77 1.58
C PHE A 49 7.82 2.03 2.00
N ASP A 50 8.25 3.20 1.51
CA ASP A 50 7.62 4.51 1.77
C ASP A 50 6.10 4.52 1.51
N SER A 51 5.65 3.75 0.52
CA SER A 51 4.25 3.68 0.08
C SER A 51 3.33 2.78 0.93
N ILE A 52 3.84 2.07 1.94
CA ILE A 52 2.96 1.30 2.85
C ILE A 52 2.18 2.25 3.78
N SER A 53 2.61 3.51 3.91
CA SER A 53 1.93 4.51 4.74
C SER A 53 0.73 5.23 4.08
N GLU A 54 0.31 4.86 2.87
CA GLU A 54 -0.89 5.46 2.25
C GLU A 54 -2.19 4.79 2.76
N THR A 55 -2.85 5.49 3.69
CA THR A 55 -4.27 5.35 4.05
C THR A 55 -5.19 5.40 2.84
#